data_AF-A0A2H6B544-F1
#
_entry.id   AF-A0A2H6B544-F1
#
_cell.length_a   1.000
_cell.length_b   1.000
_cell.length_c   1.000
_cell.angle_alpha   90.00
_cell.angle_beta   90.00
_cell.angle_gamma   90.00
#
_symmetry.space_group_name_H-M   'P 1'
#
loop_
_entity.id
_entity.type
_entity.pdbx_description
1 polymer ?
#
loop_
_entity_poly.entity_id
_entity_poly.type
_entity_poly.pdbx_seq_one_letter_code
_entity_poly.pdbx_strand_id
1 'polypeptide(L)' 'MVKRLAWNGLLAATGALAAFVAHRLAAAIWVRVTGEAPPDDRS' A
#
# COMPACT_ATOMS: atom_id res chain seq x y z
N MET A 1 14.61 -24.36 8.20
CA MET A 1 13.40 -23.55 8.45
C MET A 1 13.65 -22.04 8.41
N VAL A 2 14.67 -21.51 9.09
CA VAL A 2 14.93 -20.04 9.22
C VAL A 2 14.97 -19.26 7.90
N LYS A 3 15.61 -19.79 6.84
CA LYS A 3 15.67 -19.13 5.51
C LYS A 3 14.28 -18.85 4.92
N ARG A 4 13.33 -19.80 5.06
CA ARG A 4 11.97 -19.64 4.54
C ARG A 4 11.16 -18.66 5.37
N LEU A 5 11.41 -18.60 6.69
CA LEU A 5 10.80 -17.61 7.57
C LEU A 5 11.29 -16.19 7.26
N ALA A 6 12.60 -16.01 7.08
CA ALA A 6 13.17 -14.72 6.68
C ALA A 6 12.63 -14.26 5.32
N TRP A 7 12.53 -15.18 4.35
CA TRP A 7 11.94 -14.90 3.04
C TRP A 7 10.46 -14.49 3.14
N ASN A 8 9.66 -15.24 3.88
CA ASN A 8 8.25 -14.92 4.08
C ASN A 8 8.07 -13.62 4.85
N GLY A 9 8.92 -13.33 5.83
CA GLY A 9 8.92 -12.07 6.58
C GLY A 9 9.26 -10.88 5.68
N LEU A 10 10.27 -11.01 4.82
CA LEU A 10 10.62 -9.98 3.85
C LEU A 10 9.49 -9.76 2.84
N LEU A 11 8.90 -10.84 2.31
CA LEU A 11 7.76 -10.75 1.40
C LEU A 11 6.54 -10.09 2.06
N ALA A 12 6.22 -10.45 3.30
CA ALA A 12 5.10 -9.85 4.03
C ALA A 12 5.34 -8.36 4.30
N ALA A 13 6.54 -7.99 4.77
CA ALA A 13 6.90 -6.60 5.02
C ALA A 13 6.87 -5.77 3.72
N THR A 14 7.40 -6.32 2.63
CA THR A 14 7.42 -5.67 1.32
C THR A 14 6.01 -5.54 0.76
N GLY A 15 5.18 -6.58 0.87
CA GLY A 15 3.79 -6.56 0.43
C GLY A 15 2.96 -5.52 1.19
N ALA A 16 3.12 -5.43 2.51
CA ALA A 16 2.47 -4.42 3.34
C ALA A 16 2.92 -3.00 2.95
N LEU A 17 4.23 -2.80 2.73
CA LEU A 17 4.77 -1.51 2.27
C LEU A 17 4.23 -1.14 0.88
N ALA A 18 4.21 -2.10 -0.05
CA ALA A 18 3.72 -1.91 -1.40
C ALA A 18 2.22 -1.55 -1.40
N ALA A 19 1.41 -2.23 -0.60
CA ALA A 19 -0.01 -1.92 -0.45
C ALA A 19 -0.23 -0.51 0.10
N PHE A 20 0.53 -0.11 1.12
CA PHE A 20 0.47 1.24 1.67
C PHE A 20 0.84 2.31 0.64
N VAL A 21 1.95 2.12 -0.07
CA VAL A 21 2.40 3.05 -1.11
C VAL A 21 1.42 3.10 -2.27
N ALA A 22 0.90 1.95 -2.70
CA ALA A 22 -0.11 1.88 -3.76
C ALA A 22 -1.38 2.65 -3.39
N HIS A 23 -1.88 2.48 -2.17
CA HIS A 23 -3.04 3.22 -1.68
C HIS A 23 -2.76 4.73 -1.62
N ARG A 24 -1.59 5.14 -1.11
CA ARG A 24 -1.17 6.55 -1.08
C ARG A 24 -1.07 7.16 -2.48
N LEU A 25 -0.51 6.41 -3.44
CA LEU A 25 -0.39 6.86 -4.83
C LEU A 25 -1.76 6.94 -5.50
N ALA A 26 -2.63 5.96 -5.32
CA ALA A 26 -4.00 5.97 -5.85
C ALA A 26 -4.77 7.19 -5.32
N ALA A 27 -4.70 7.45 -4.02
CA ALA A 27 -5.28 8.64 -3.41
C ALA A 27 -4.70 9.94 -3.99
N ALA A 28 -3.38 10.02 -4.13
CA ALA A 28 -2.74 11.20 -4.71
C ALA A 28 -3.15 11.41 -6.18
N ILE A 29 -3.16 10.36 -7.00
CA ILE A 29 -3.58 10.42 -8.40
C ILE A 29 -5.04 10.83 -8.49
N TRP A 30 -5.91 10.30 -7.63
CA TRP A 30 -7.31 10.68 -7.58
C TRP A 30 -7.47 12.19 -7.36
N VAL A 31 -6.86 12.73 -6.30
CA VAL A 31 -6.90 14.18 -6.03
C VAL A 31 -6.35 15.00 -7.20
N ARG A 32 -5.31 14.50 -7.89
CA ARG A 32 -4.75 15.19 -9.05
C ARG A 32 -5.66 15.18 -10.28
N VAL A 33 -6.41 14.11 -10.49
CA VAL A 33 -7.28 13.94 -11.67
C VAL A 33 -8.65 14.56 -11.44
N THR A 34 -9.24 14.37 -10.26
CA THR A 34 -10.61 14.80 -9.95
C THR A 34 -10.65 16.13 -9.21
N GLY A 35 -9.57 16.52 -8.54
CA GLY A 35 -9.55 17.69 -7.66
C GLY A 35 -10.29 17.49 -6.34
N GLU A 36 -10.90 16.32 -6.12
CA GLU A 36 -11.69 15.99 -4.94
C GLU A 36 -10.90 15.09 -3.99
N ALA A 37 -11.25 15.10 -2.69
CA ALA A 37 -10.71 14.12 -1.77
C ALA A 37 -10.99 12.69 -2.30
N PRO A 38 -10.05 11.74 -2.16
CA PRO A 38 -10.34 10.34 -2.45
C PRO A 38 -11.57 9.95 -1.63
N PRO A 39 -12.54 9.20 -2.20
CA PRO A 39 -13.70 8.76 -1.45
C PRO A 39 -13.21 8.13 -0.15
N ASP A 40 -13.60 8.72 0.98
CA ASP A 40 -13.05 8.45 2.30
C ASP A 40 -12.99 6.94 2.54
N ASP A 41 -11.78 6.40 2.49
CA ASP A 41 -11.51 5.03 2.88
C ASP A 41 -11.31 5.01 4.39
N ARG A 42 -12.40 5.23 5.13
CA ARG A 42 -12.47 4.97 6.58
C ARG A 42 -13.88 4.58 7.00
N SER A 43 -14.12 3.27 7.15
CA SER A 43 -14.27 2.59 8.46
C SER A 43 -14.94 1.23 8.27
#